data_AF-A0AAN1CVR8-F1
#
_entry.id   AF-A0AAN1CVR8-F1
#
_cell.length_a   1.000
_cell.length_b   1.000
_cell.length_c   1.000
_cell.angle_alpha   90.00
_cell.angle_beta   90.00
_cell.angle_gamma   90.00
#
_symmetry.space_group_name_H-M   'P 1'
#
loop_
_entity.id
_entity.type
_entity.pdbx_description
1 polymer ?
#
loop_
_entity_poly.entity_id
_entity_poly.type
_entity_poly.pdbx_seq_one_letter_code
_entity_poly.pdbx_strand_id
1 'polypeptide(L)'
;MTDADIELQHIWLEVQAERWHNIPRFLFSFYCYKHNLVSKTNKPCWETARNELSASSSVQARKNSVIDPLVPEDAVVGLLKTLYKDGEMSFDAMAKTLDTFLHYVVVSKQEHAKLKPNMPASWYQGHEKPLMARFDLAGISIKSR
;
A
#
# COMPACT_ATOMS: atom_id res chain seq x y z
N MET A 1 -0.97 -18.77 13.23
CA MET A 1 -0.29 -17.48 13.08
C MET A 1 0.53 -17.55 11.80
N THR A 2 0.14 -16.78 10.81
CA THR A 2 0.77 -16.68 9.49
C THR A 2 1.89 -15.64 9.52
N ASP A 3 2.75 -15.60 8.49
CA ASP A 3 3.75 -14.53 8.36
C ASP A 3 3.10 -13.14 8.23
N ALA A 4 1.90 -13.06 7.64
CA ALA A 4 1.12 -11.83 7.61
C ALA A 4 0.70 -11.39 9.03
N ASP A 5 0.32 -12.33 9.90
CA ASP A 5 -0.02 -12.02 11.30
C ASP A 5 1.21 -11.51 12.07
N ILE A 6 2.40 -12.02 11.76
CA ILE A 6 3.66 -11.59 12.37
C ILE A 6 3.99 -10.15 11.94
N GLU A 7 3.93 -9.83 10.64
CA GLU A 7 4.19 -8.46 10.18
C GLU A 7 3.14 -7.48 10.70
N LEU A 8 1.87 -7.90 10.81
CA LEU A 8 0.82 -7.09 11.41
C LEU A 8 1.11 -6.79 12.88
N GLN A 9 1.67 -7.75 13.64
CA GLN A 9 2.12 -7.53 15.01
C GLN A 9 3.32 -6.58 15.08
N HIS A 10 4.28 -6.67 14.15
CA HIS A 10 5.37 -5.68 14.09
C HIS A 10 4.83 -4.27 13.88
N ILE A 11 3.89 -4.09 12.95
CA ILE A 11 3.25 -2.79 12.72
C ILE A 11 2.54 -2.33 14.00
N TRP A 12 1.81 -3.22 14.68
CA TRP A 12 1.15 -2.89 15.94
C TRP A 12 2.12 -2.41 17.01
N LEU A 13 3.27 -3.08 17.18
CA LEU A 13 4.30 -2.68 18.14
C LEU A 13 4.87 -1.30 17.81
N GLU A 14 5.10 -0.99 16.53
CA GLU A 14 5.55 0.34 16.12
C GLU A 14 4.49 1.42 16.36
N VAL A 15 3.20 1.12 16.15
CA VAL A 15 2.07 2.02 16.46
C VAL A 15 2.01 2.30 17.96
N GLN A 16 2.08 1.27 18.80
CA GLN A 16 2.03 1.41 20.26
C GLN A 16 3.22 2.22 20.81
N ALA A 17 4.39 2.08 20.18
CA ALA A 17 5.59 2.84 20.52
C ALA A 17 5.66 4.21 19.83
N GLU A 18 4.63 4.61 19.07
CA GLU A 18 4.58 5.84 18.27
C GLU A 18 5.78 6.02 17.31
N ARG A 19 6.38 4.91 16.87
CA ARG A 19 7.53 4.87 15.96
C ARG A 19 7.07 4.89 14.51
N TRP A 20 6.29 5.92 14.15
CA TRP A 20 5.63 6.06 12.84
C TRP A 20 6.56 5.89 11.64
N HIS A 21 7.80 6.38 11.75
CA HIS A 21 8.81 6.31 10.69
C HIS A 21 9.32 4.89 10.38
N ASN A 22 9.08 3.92 11.28
CA ASN A 22 9.48 2.53 11.08
C ASN A 22 8.40 1.69 10.39
N ILE A 23 7.13 2.10 10.46
CA ILE A 23 5.99 1.35 9.92
C ILE A 23 6.18 0.97 8.44
N PRO A 24 6.62 1.87 7.52
CA PRO A 24 6.77 1.54 6.10
C PRO A 24 7.64 0.30 5.82
N ARG A 25 8.59 -0.03 6.70
CA ARG A 25 9.47 -1.21 6.57
C ARG A 25 8.70 -2.53 6.51
N PHE A 26 7.50 -2.57 7.08
CA PHE A 26 6.70 -3.78 7.21
C PHE A 26 5.51 -3.85 6.24
N LEU A 27 5.11 -2.70 5.66
CA LEU A 27 3.88 -2.61 4.86
C LEU A 27 3.91 -3.50 3.63
N PHE A 28 4.96 -3.40 2.82
CA PHE A 28 5.07 -4.22 1.61
C PHE A 28 5.17 -5.71 1.92
N SER A 29 5.93 -6.08 2.97
CA SER A 29 6.04 -7.47 3.43
C SER A 29 4.71 -8.04 3.91
N PHE A 30 4.01 -7.30 4.76
CA PHE A 30 2.66 -7.64 5.23
C PHE A 30 1.71 -7.88 4.05
N TYR A 31 1.67 -6.95 3.09
CA TYR A 31 0.84 -7.08 1.90
C TYR A 31 1.22 -8.32 1.08
N CYS A 32 2.52 -8.57 0.88
CA CYS A 32 2.97 -9.73 0.12
C CYS A 32 2.54 -11.04 0.77
N TYR A 33 2.73 -11.20 2.08
CA TYR A 33 2.29 -12.41 2.78
C TYR A 33 0.78 -12.59 2.73
N LYS A 34 0.02 -11.51 2.94
CA LYS A 34 -1.44 -11.55 2.93
C LYS A 34 -2.00 -11.97 1.56
N HIS A 35 -1.37 -11.53 0.48
CA HIS A 35 -1.81 -11.79 -0.90
C HIS A 35 -1.04 -12.91 -1.59
N ASN A 36 -0.26 -13.70 -0.85
CA ASN A 36 0.57 -14.80 -1.36
C ASN A 36 1.56 -14.38 -2.48
N LEU A 37 2.05 -13.14 -2.43
CA LEU A 37 3.02 -12.58 -3.38
C LEU A 37 4.46 -12.87 -2.91
N VAL A 38 4.73 -14.13 -2.62
CA VAL A 38 5.98 -14.61 -2.04
C VAL A 38 6.81 -15.41 -3.04
N SER A 39 8.10 -15.57 -2.77
CA SER A 39 8.98 -16.47 -3.51
C SER A 39 8.67 -17.93 -3.20
N LYS A 40 9.30 -18.85 -3.93
CA LYS A 40 9.30 -20.30 -3.60
C LYS A 40 9.84 -20.62 -2.20
N THR A 41 10.62 -19.70 -1.61
CA THR A 41 11.17 -19.81 -0.26
C THR A 41 10.34 -19.04 0.78
N ASN A 42 9.11 -18.67 0.43
CA ASN A 42 8.16 -17.94 1.28
C ASN A 42 8.73 -16.59 1.79
N LYS A 43 9.44 -15.86 0.94
CA LYS A 43 9.91 -14.49 1.25
C LYS A 43 9.15 -13.47 0.40
N PRO A 44 8.83 -12.26 0.92
CA PRO A 44 8.25 -11.19 0.13
C PRO A 44 9.08 -10.95 -1.13
N CYS A 45 8.45 -11.00 -2.30
CA CYS A 45 9.16 -11.03 -3.56
C CYS A 45 8.61 -10.00 -4.52
N TRP A 46 9.41 -8.97 -4.82
CA TRP A 46 9.04 -7.92 -5.77
C TRP A 46 8.79 -8.48 -7.17
N GLU A 47 9.48 -9.55 -7.58
CA GLU A 47 9.28 -10.18 -8.89
C GLU A 47 7.91 -10.84 -8.97
N THR A 48 7.55 -11.65 -7.98
CA THR A 48 6.23 -12.28 -7.88
C THR A 48 5.13 -11.22 -7.84
N ALA A 49 5.27 -10.23 -6.95
CA ALA A 49 4.31 -9.13 -6.85
C ALA A 49 4.15 -8.40 -8.19
N ARG A 50 5.25 -8.07 -8.87
CA ARG A 50 5.19 -7.39 -10.17
C ARG A 50 4.50 -8.23 -11.24
N ASN A 51 4.57 -9.56 -11.16
CA ASN A 51 3.95 -10.46 -12.13
C ASN A 51 2.46 -10.69 -11.87
N GLU A 52 2.02 -10.63 -10.62
CA GLU A 52 0.67 -11.03 -10.21
C GLU A 52 -0.27 -9.85 -9.93
N LEU A 53 0.24 -8.72 -9.48
CA LEU A 53 -0.55 -7.53 -9.19
C LEU A 53 -1.31 -7.00 -10.42
N SER A 54 -2.43 -6.32 -10.16
CA SER A 54 -3.14 -5.55 -11.19
C SER A 54 -2.21 -4.51 -11.80
N ALA A 55 -2.30 -4.33 -13.12
CA ALA A 55 -1.40 -3.46 -13.86
C ALA A 55 -2.17 -2.39 -14.63
N SER A 56 -1.52 -1.26 -14.88
CA SER A 56 -2.04 -0.25 -15.81
C SER A 56 -2.32 -0.87 -17.17
N SER A 57 -3.35 -0.35 -17.84
CA SER A 57 -3.71 -0.74 -19.20
C SER A 57 -2.58 -0.58 -20.21
N SER A 58 -1.63 0.33 -19.96
CA SER A 58 -0.49 0.61 -20.83
C SER A 58 0.68 -0.36 -20.67
N VAL A 59 0.71 -1.17 -19.59
CA VAL A 59 1.80 -2.10 -19.33
C VAL A 59 1.68 -3.32 -20.24
N GLN A 60 2.53 -3.36 -21.27
CA GLN A 60 2.62 -4.50 -22.19
C GLN A 60 3.60 -5.58 -21.70
N ALA A 61 4.70 -5.18 -21.05
CA ALA A 61 5.72 -6.07 -20.53
C ALA A 61 6.06 -5.73 -19.08
N ARG A 62 5.88 -6.70 -18.17
CA ARG A 62 6.10 -6.53 -16.73
C ARG A 62 7.58 -6.48 -16.32
N LYS A 63 8.51 -6.92 -17.18
CA LYS A 63 9.95 -6.97 -16.83
C LYS A 63 10.54 -5.60 -16.45
N ASN A 64 10.00 -4.51 -17.02
CA ASN A 64 10.47 -3.13 -16.79
C ASN A 64 9.44 -2.22 -16.10
N SER A 65 8.36 -2.78 -15.54
CA SER A 65 7.37 -2.03 -14.79
C SER A 65 7.78 -1.83 -13.34
N VAL A 66 7.12 -0.87 -12.68
CA VAL A 66 7.35 -0.47 -11.29
C VAL A 66 6.12 -0.85 -10.48
N ILE A 67 6.32 -1.33 -9.27
CA ILE A 67 5.25 -1.50 -8.29
C ILE A 67 5.11 -0.17 -7.55
N ASP A 68 3.89 0.33 -7.46
CA ASP A 68 3.60 1.58 -6.76
C ASP A 68 2.33 1.39 -5.92
N PRO A 69 2.27 1.92 -4.69
CA PRO A 69 1.08 1.80 -3.85
C PRO A 69 -0.05 2.69 -4.41
N LEU A 70 -1.32 2.30 -4.32
CA LEU A 70 -2.43 3.17 -4.74
C LEU A 70 -2.47 4.43 -3.89
N VAL A 71 -2.45 4.25 -2.57
CA VAL A 71 -2.28 5.30 -1.58
C VAL A 71 -0.84 5.24 -1.06
N PRO A 72 -0.04 6.32 -1.17
CA PRO A 72 1.31 6.36 -0.65
C PRO A 72 1.41 5.86 0.79
N GLU A 73 2.44 5.10 1.10
CA GLU A 73 2.65 4.49 2.43
C GLU A 73 2.64 5.55 3.55
N ASP A 74 3.24 6.71 3.31
CA ASP A 74 3.22 7.84 4.26
C ASP A 74 1.79 8.35 4.54
N ALA A 75 0.89 8.32 3.55
CA ALA A 75 -0.50 8.68 3.73
C ALA A 75 -1.25 7.60 4.55
N VAL A 76 -0.95 6.32 4.33
CA VAL A 76 -1.48 5.21 5.16
C VAL A 76 -1.02 5.36 6.61
N VAL A 77 0.26 5.66 6.84
CA VAL A 77 0.79 5.95 8.19
C VAL A 77 0.10 7.17 8.79
N GLY A 78 -0.19 8.20 8.00
CA GLY A 78 -0.97 9.36 8.42
C GLY A 78 -2.39 9.01 8.90
N LEU A 79 -3.07 8.07 8.23
CA LEU A 79 -4.37 7.56 8.67
C LEU A 79 -4.27 6.85 10.02
N LEU A 80 -3.30 5.94 10.18
CA LEU A 80 -3.06 5.25 11.45
C LEU A 80 -2.75 6.24 12.58
N LYS A 81 -1.93 7.26 12.30
CA LYS A 81 -1.60 8.30 13.27
C LYS A 81 -2.81 9.13 13.68
N THR A 82 -3.76 9.34 12.78
CA THR A 82 -5.02 10.06 13.07
C THR A 82 -5.90 9.22 13.99
N LEU A 83 -6.14 7.95 13.66
CA LEU A 83 -6.88 7.02 14.53
C LEU A 83 -6.29 6.91 15.94
N TYR A 84 -4.96 6.91 16.06
CA TYR A 84 -4.29 6.89 17.36
C TYR A 84 -4.55 8.16 18.17
N LYS A 85 -4.44 9.34 17.54
CA LYS A 85 -4.70 10.63 18.19
C LYS A 85 -6.15 10.79 18.63
N ASP A 86 -7.08 10.25 17.85
CA ASP A 86 -8.51 10.34 18.12
C ASP A 86 -8.95 9.31 19.19
N GLY A 87 -8.05 8.45 19.66
CA GLY A 87 -8.34 7.43 20.67
C GLY A 87 -9.11 6.22 20.13
N GLU A 88 -9.23 6.10 18.81
CA GLU A 88 -9.97 5.05 18.11
C GLU A 88 -9.09 3.85 17.71
N MET A 89 -7.79 3.94 17.99
CA MET A 89 -6.84 2.89 17.62
C MET A 89 -7.07 1.61 18.41
N SER A 90 -7.30 0.53 17.67
CA SER A 90 -7.27 -0.85 18.13
C SER A 90 -6.55 -1.71 17.10
N PHE A 91 -6.16 -2.93 17.48
CA PHE A 91 -5.53 -3.86 16.54
C PHE A 91 -6.42 -4.13 15.31
N ASP A 92 -7.73 -4.29 15.52
CA ASP A 92 -8.72 -4.48 14.46
C ASP A 92 -8.89 -3.23 13.59
N ALA A 93 -8.94 -2.04 14.19
CA ALA A 93 -9.00 -0.77 13.43
C ALA A 93 -7.76 -0.56 12.56
N MET A 94 -6.57 -0.87 13.08
CA MET A 94 -5.32 -0.85 12.31
C MET A 94 -5.39 -1.83 11.14
N ALA A 95 -5.75 -3.09 11.40
CA ALA A 95 -5.85 -4.12 10.36
C ALA A 95 -6.84 -3.71 9.25
N LYS A 96 -8.04 -3.24 9.62
CA LYS A 96 -9.05 -2.73 8.67
C LYS A 96 -8.54 -1.54 7.85
N THR A 97 -7.77 -0.65 8.46
CA THR A 97 -7.17 0.50 7.76
C THR A 97 -6.16 0.03 6.72
N LEU A 98 -5.26 -0.89 7.09
CA LEU A 98 -4.32 -1.48 6.13
C LEU A 98 -5.05 -2.22 5.01
N ASP A 99 -6.06 -3.01 5.34
CA ASP A 99 -6.87 -3.77 4.38
C ASP A 99 -7.58 -2.88 3.36
N THR A 100 -7.94 -1.67 3.76
CA THR A 100 -8.66 -0.71 2.91
C THR A 100 -7.72 0.13 2.06
N PHE A 101 -6.57 0.54 2.60
CA PHE A 101 -5.74 1.58 1.96
C PHE A 101 -4.41 1.06 1.44
N LEU A 102 -3.92 -0.07 1.95
CA LEU A 102 -2.64 -0.64 1.53
C LEU A 102 -2.84 -1.57 0.34
N HIS A 103 -2.86 -0.99 -0.85
CA HIS A 103 -2.92 -1.72 -2.11
C HIS A 103 -1.77 -1.31 -3.01
N TYR A 104 -1.26 -2.26 -3.80
CA TYR A 104 -0.18 -2.03 -4.75
C TYR A 104 -0.60 -2.39 -6.17
N VAL A 105 -0.08 -1.66 -7.14
CA VAL A 105 -0.34 -1.88 -8.57
C VAL A 105 0.94 -1.78 -9.36
N VAL A 106 0.89 -2.23 -10.61
CA VAL A 106 2.03 -2.23 -11.53
C VAL A 106 1.82 -1.18 -12.60
N VAL A 107 2.76 -0.26 -12.73
CA VAL A 107 2.75 0.82 -13.73
C VAL A 107 4.01 0.80 -14.58
N SER A 108 3.97 1.41 -15.76
CA SER A 108 5.17 1.68 -16.54
C SER A 108 6.04 2.73 -15.85
N LYS A 109 7.34 2.76 -16.18
CA LYS A 109 8.25 3.82 -15.68
C LYS A 109 7.80 5.23 -16.06
N GLN A 110 7.19 5.37 -17.25
CA GLN A 110 6.69 6.65 -17.75
C GLN A 110 5.48 7.15 -16.94
N GLU A 111 4.58 6.24 -16.56
CA GLU A 111 3.44 6.56 -15.68
C GLU A 111 3.90 6.86 -14.26
N HIS A 112 4.81 6.05 -13.72
CA HIS A 112 5.40 6.29 -12.40
C HIS A 112 6.00 7.69 -12.29
N ALA A 113 6.66 8.18 -13.35
CA ALA A 113 7.21 9.54 -13.38
C ALA A 113 6.13 10.66 -13.35
N LYS A 114 4.88 10.37 -13.73
CA LYS A 114 3.75 11.31 -13.65
C LYS A 114 3.11 11.35 -12.27
N LEU A 115 3.24 10.26 -11.51
CA LEU A 115 2.66 10.15 -10.18
C LEU A 115 3.37 11.09 -9.21
N LYS A 116 2.58 11.84 -8.45
CA LYS A 116 3.09 12.63 -7.32
C LYS A 116 3.39 11.69 -6.13
N PRO A 117 4.32 12.06 -5.24
CA PRO A 117 4.63 11.24 -4.08
C PRO A 117 3.50 11.21 -3.04
N ASN A 118 2.62 12.22 -3.04
CA ASN A 118 1.53 12.37 -2.07
C ASN A 118 0.16 12.21 -2.74
N MET A 119 -0.88 11.98 -1.93
CA MET A 119 -2.26 12.08 -2.40
C MET A 119 -2.62 13.53 -2.77
N PRO A 120 -3.61 13.74 -3.66
CA PRO A 120 -4.13 15.07 -3.94
C PRO A 120 -4.64 15.75 -2.65
N ALA A 121 -4.54 17.07 -2.56
CA ALA A 121 -4.95 17.83 -1.36
C ALA A 121 -6.42 17.56 -0.96
N SER A 122 -7.30 17.42 -1.96
CA SER A 122 -8.72 17.09 -1.75
C SER A 122 -8.94 15.75 -1.05
N TRP A 123 -8.02 14.79 -1.18
CA TRP A 123 -8.12 13.48 -0.52
C TRP A 123 -7.95 13.56 1.00
N TYR A 124 -7.12 14.48 1.48
CA TYR A 124 -6.95 14.71 2.92
C TYR A 124 -8.15 15.42 3.53
N GLN A 125 -8.74 16.37 2.80
CA GLN A 125 -9.87 17.19 3.26
C GLN A 125 -11.23 16.47 3.11
N GLY A 126 -11.33 15.55 2.16
CA GLY A 126 -12.56 14.84 1.85
C GLY A 126 -12.93 13.78 2.89
N HIS A 127 -14.24 13.61 3.10
CA HIS A 127 -14.78 12.48 3.86
C HIS A 127 -14.52 11.16 3.13
N GLU A 128 -14.75 11.15 1.81
CA GLU A 128 -14.38 10.02 0.95
C GLU A 128 -12.88 10.04 0.66
N LYS A 129 -12.27 8.85 0.73
CA LYS A 129 -10.84 8.64 0.49
C LYS A 129 -10.63 7.66 -0.66
N PRO A 130 -10.97 8.03 -1.91
CA PRO A 130 -10.85 7.13 -3.05
C PRO A 130 -9.40 6.69 -3.26
N LEU A 131 -9.19 5.38 -3.40
CA LEU A 131 -7.87 4.77 -3.55
C LEU A 131 -7.17 5.19 -4.86
N MET A 132 -7.95 5.41 -5.92
CA MET A 132 -7.46 5.72 -7.26
C MET A 132 -7.18 7.22 -7.48
N ALA A 133 -7.49 8.10 -6.51
CA ALA A 133 -7.47 9.56 -6.73
C ALA A 133 -6.17 10.09 -7.36
N ARG A 134 -5.03 9.52 -6.95
CA ARG A 134 -3.70 9.90 -7.45
C ARG A 134 -3.44 9.43 -8.89
N PHE A 135 -3.99 8.26 -9.23
CA PHE A 135 -3.89 7.65 -10.56
C PHE A 135 -4.87 8.30 -11.54
N ASP A 136 -6.09 8.59 -11.09
CA ASP A 136 -7.11 9.30 -11.86
C ASP A 136 -6.59 10.68 -12.30
N LEU A 137 -5.98 11.43 -11.38
CA LEU A 137 -5.37 12.74 -11.67
C LEU A 137 -4.23 12.65 -12.69
N ALA A 138 -3.51 11.53 -12.72
CA ALA A 138 -2.43 11.28 -13.67
C ALA A 138 -2.92 10.67 -15.00
N GLY A 139 -4.22 10.38 -15.14
CA GLY A 139 -4.81 9.74 -16.31
C GLY A 139 -4.37 8.27 -16.48
N ILE A 140 -4.13 7.55 -15.38
CA ILE A 140 -3.67 6.16 -15.38
C ILE A 140 -4.84 5.24 -15.01
N SER A 141 -5.17 4.28 -15.87
CA SER A 141 -6.24 3.31 -15.63
C SER A 141 -5.66 1.93 -15.31
N ILE A 142 -6.07 1.36 -14.18
CA ILE A 142 -5.65 0.01 -13.75
C ILE A 142 -6.67 -1.01 -14.26
N LYS A 143 -6.18 -2.06 -14.92
CA LYS A 143 -7.02 -3.21 -15.30
C LYS A 143 -7.31 -4.04 -14.05
N SER A 144 -8.58 -4.25 -13.72
CA SER A 144 -8.96 -5.30 -12.78
C SER A 144 -8.62 -6.65 -13.40
N ARG A 145 -7.96 -7.51 -12.63
CA ARG A 145 -7.68 -8.88 -13.06
C ARG A 145 -8.92 -9.75 -12.93
#